data_AF-A0AAW4HF36-F1
#
_entry.id   AF-A0AAW4HF36-F1
#
_cell.length_a   1.000
_cell.length_b   1.000
_cell.length_c   1.000
_cell.angle_alpha   90.00
_cell.angle_beta   90.00
_cell.angle_gamma   90.00
#
_symmetry.space_group_name_H-M   'P 1'
#
loop_
_entity.id
_entity.type
_entity.pdbx_description
1 polymer ?
#
loop_
_entity_poly.entity_id
_entity_poly.type
_entity_poly.pdbx_seq_one_letter_code
_entity_poly.pdbx_strand_id
1 'polypeptide(L)'
;VRVQDEQQEIQSVSQFLEEVFRVTSVEQAKLDSFLHELEQTIFKDTIAQYERNNKREYTQKSYDEFESQLIDGHPYHPSYKARVGFQYR
;
A
#
# COMPACT_ATOMS: atom_id res chain seq x y z
N VAL A 1 23.73 28.48 14.19
CA VAL A 1 22.27 28.41 13.99
C VAL A 1 21.84 27.02 14.45
N ARG A 2 21.20 26.89 15.62
CA ARG A 2 20.64 25.62 16.09
C ARG A 2 19.33 25.42 15.31
N VAL A 3 19.30 24.45 14.41
CA VAL A 3 18.06 23.98 13.82
C VAL A 3 17.31 23.31 14.97
N GLN A 4 16.17 23.88 15.34
CA GLN A 4 15.23 23.22 16.23
C GLN A 4 14.66 22.05 15.43
N ASP A 5 15.08 20.83 15.76
CA ASP A 5 14.43 19.62 15.26
C ASP A 5 13.04 19.55 15.90
N GLU A 6 12.05 20.17 15.25
CA GLU A 6 10.65 19.84 15.49
C GLU A 6 10.46 18.38 15.08
N GLN A 7 10.29 17.48 16.05
CA GLN A 7 9.94 16.09 15.80
C GLN A 7 8.53 16.03 15.20
N GLN A 8 8.44 16.11 13.88
CA GLN A 8 7.20 15.96 13.14
C GLN A 8 7.01 14.48 12.77
N GLU A 9 5.78 13.98 12.93
CA GLU A 9 5.43 12.63 12.50
C GLU A 9 5.57 12.49 10.99
N ILE A 10 6.16 11.38 10.54
CA ILE A 10 6.37 11.10 9.13
C ILE A 10 5.02 10.92 8.43
N GLN A 11 4.79 11.70 7.38
CA GLN A 11 3.54 11.68 6.61
C GLN A 11 3.62 10.82 5.33
N SER A 12 4.79 10.23 5.05
CA SER A 12 5.04 9.42 3.87
C SER A 12 5.66 8.07 4.25
N VAL A 13 5.04 6.99 3.79
CA VAL A 13 5.57 5.63 3.96
C VAL A 13 6.97 5.49 3.35
N SER A 14 7.24 6.21 2.25
CA SER A 14 8.53 6.17 1.57
C SER A 14 9.63 6.81 2.42
N GLN A 15 9.36 7.97 3.04
CA GLN A 15 10.30 8.59 3.99
C GLN A 15 10.55 7.70 5.20
N PHE A 16 9.49 7.08 5.75
CA PHE A 16 9.63 6.16 6.88
C PHE A 16 10.54 4.98 6.55
N LEU A 17 10.34 4.34 5.41
CA LEU A 17 11.14 3.18 5.00
C LEU A 17 12.59 3.57 4.66
N GLU A 18 12.82 4.72 4.03
CA GLU A 18 14.17 5.24 3.81
C GLU A 18 14.91 5.47 5.12
N GLU A 19 14.24 6.01 6.15
CA GLU A 19 14.83 6.21 7.48
C GLU A 19 15.12 4.89 8.20
N VAL A 20 14.18 3.95 8.18
CA VAL A 20 14.34 2.63 8.80
C VAL A 20 15.50 1.85 8.16
N PHE A 21 15.61 1.89 6.83
CA PHE A 21 16.66 1.17 6.11
C PHE A 21 17.98 1.95 6.01
N ARG A 22 18.03 3.22 6.41
CA ARG A 22 19.27 4.04 6.41
C ARG A 22 20.43 3.37 7.16
N VAL A 23 20.13 2.63 8.22
CA VAL A 23 21.13 1.93 9.05
C VAL A 23 21.42 0.49 8.60
N THR A 24 20.72 0.03 7.56
CA THR A 24 20.84 -1.34 7.03
C THR A 24 21.46 -1.31 5.64
N SER A 25 22.40 -2.22 5.36
CA SER A 25 22.94 -2.36 4.00
C SER A 25 21.94 -3.07 3.10
N VAL A 26 21.04 -2.32 2.47
CA VAL A 26 20.13 -2.79 1.43
C VAL A 26 20.54 -2.27 0.05
N GLU A 27 20.25 -3.03 -1.00
CA GLU A 27 20.45 -2.57 -2.37
C GLU A 27 19.41 -1.48 -2.69
N GLN A 28 19.87 -0.25 -2.94
CA GLN A 28 18.98 0.91 -3.14
C GLN A 28 17.93 0.66 -4.24
N ALA A 29 18.32 0.06 -5.36
CA ALA A 29 17.39 -0.23 -6.46
C ALA A 29 16.25 -1.18 -6.06
N LYS A 30 16.50 -2.10 -5.12
CA LYS A 30 15.47 -3.00 -4.57
C LYS A 30 14.57 -2.27 -3.60
N LEU A 31 15.13 -1.37 -2.78
CA LEU A 31 14.34 -0.51 -1.91
C LEU A 31 13.41 0.39 -2.73
N ASP A 32 13.93 1.06 -3.76
CA ASP A 32 13.13 1.92 -4.65
C ASP A 32 12.00 1.15 -5.33
N SER A 33 12.29 -0.07 -5.81
CA SER A 33 11.27 -0.95 -6.41
C SER A 33 10.20 -1.33 -5.38
N PHE A 34 10.60 -1.69 -4.17
CA PHE A 34 9.68 -2.05 -3.10
C PHE A 34 8.81 -0.88 -2.65
N LEU A 35 9.40 0.33 -2.53
CA LEU A 35 8.67 1.56 -2.25
C LEU A 35 7.58 1.81 -3.29
N HIS A 36 7.93 1.70 -4.57
CA HIS A 36 6.96 1.84 -5.64
C HIS A 36 5.82 0.83 -5.54
N GLU A 37 6.12 -0.44 -5.27
CA GLU A 37 5.10 -1.48 -5.09
C GLU A 37 4.16 -1.21 -3.90
N LEU A 38 4.72 -0.69 -2.80
CA LEU A 38 3.96 -0.40 -1.59
C LEU A 38 3.05 0.81 -1.78
N GLU A 39 3.53 1.88 -2.41
CA GLU A 39 2.70 3.04 -2.78
C GLU A 39 1.55 2.63 -3.69
N GLN A 40 1.81 1.78 -4.69
CA GLN A 40 0.76 1.24 -5.55
C GLN A 40 -0.27 0.41 -4.76
N THR A 41 0.19 -0.36 -3.77
CA THR A 41 -0.70 -1.13 -2.90
C THR A 41 -1.58 -0.22 -2.05
N ILE A 42 -1.01 0.80 -1.40
CA ILE A 42 -1.75 1.78 -0.59
C ILE A 42 -2.82 2.47 -1.45
N PHE A 43 -2.45 2.95 -2.63
CA PHE A 43 -3.38 3.63 -3.54
C PHE A 43 -4.54 2.74 -3.97
N LYS A 44 -4.23 1.54 -4.51
CA LYS A 44 -5.24 0.60 -5.02
C LYS A 44 -6.09 0.03 -3.89
N ASP A 45 -5.52 -0.18 -2.72
CA ASP A 45 -6.27 -0.68 -1.57
C ASP A 45 -7.21 0.38 -1.00
N THR A 46 -6.78 1.63 -0.93
CA THR A 46 -7.65 2.74 -0.50
C THR A 46 -8.93 2.80 -1.35
N ILE A 47 -8.80 2.65 -2.67
CA ILE A 47 -9.95 2.60 -3.59
C ILE A 47 -10.79 1.36 -3.33
N ALA A 48 -10.17 0.18 -3.19
CA ALA A 48 -10.88 -1.06 -2.94
C ALA A 48 -11.69 -1.02 -1.62
N GLN A 49 -11.12 -0.45 -0.56
CA GLN A 49 -11.81 -0.27 0.73
C GLN A 49 -12.95 0.74 0.62
N TYR A 50 -12.76 1.84 -0.12
CA TYR A 50 -13.82 2.81 -0.39
C TYR A 50 -15.02 2.15 -1.10
N GLU A 51 -14.76 1.41 -2.18
CA GLU A 51 -15.78 0.67 -2.93
C GLU A 51 -16.49 -0.39 -2.09
N ARG A 52 -15.74 -1.10 -1.22
CA ARG A 52 -16.30 -2.10 -0.30
C ARG A 52 -17.25 -1.48 0.69
N ASN A 53 -16.87 -0.36 1.32
CA ASN A 53 -17.72 0.32 2.30
C ASN A 53 -19.05 0.81 1.71
N ASN A 54 -19.08 1.09 0.40
CA ASN A 54 -20.29 1.46 -0.31
C ASN A 54 -21.23 0.26 -0.62
N LYS A 55 -20.76 -0.98 -0.49
CA LYS A 55 -21.53 -2.20 -0.77
C LYS A 55 -21.91 -2.91 0.54
N ARG A 56 -23.17 -2.77 0.97
CA ARG A 56 -23.65 -3.26 2.28
C ARG A 56 -24.14 -4.70 2.31
N GLU A 57 -24.50 -5.29 1.17
CA GLU A 57 -25.15 -6.61 1.15
C GLU A 57 -24.23 -7.65 0.53
N TYR A 58 -23.86 -8.65 1.33
CA TYR A 58 -23.13 -9.84 0.88
C TYR A 58 -24.08 -11.01 0.65
N THR A 59 -25.29 -10.99 1.20
CA THR A 59 -26.28 -12.05 1.00
C THR A 59 -26.86 -11.97 -0.42
N GLN A 60 -27.03 -13.12 -1.08
CA GLN A 60 -27.62 -13.29 -2.43
C GLN A 60 -26.70 -13.08 -3.65
N LYS A 61 -25.36 -13.10 -3.48
CA LYS A 61 -24.42 -13.01 -4.60
C LYS A 61 -24.09 -14.36 -5.21
N SER A 62 -23.86 -14.38 -6.52
CA SER A 62 -23.24 -15.51 -7.21
C SER A 62 -21.79 -15.70 -6.75
N TYR A 63 -21.21 -16.86 -7.05
CA TYR A 63 -19.82 -17.16 -6.71
C TYR A 63 -18.85 -16.10 -7.25
N ASP A 64 -18.97 -15.73 -8.54
CA ASP A 64 -18.09 -14.75 -9.20
C ASP A 64 -18.22 -13.36 -8.57
N GLU A 65 -19.44 -12.98 -8.16
CA GLU A 65 -19.70 -11.71 -7.48
C GLU A 65 -19.11 -11.68 -6.06
N PHE A 66 -19.05 -12.83 -5.39
CA PHE A 66 -18.36 -12.97 -4.11
C PHE A 66 -16.84 -12.95 -4.29
N GLU A 67 -16.30 -13.70 -5.26
CA GLU A 67 -14.86 -13.77 -5.51
C GLU A 67 -14.29 -12.40 -5.89
N SER A 68 -15.00 -11.65 -6.75
CA SER A 68 -14.60 -10.29 -7.13
C SER A 68 -14.61 -9.27 -5.97
N GLN A 69 -15.25 -9.61 -4.84
CA GLN A 69 -15.28 -8.79 -3.63
C GLN A 69 -14.24 -9.18 -2.60
N LEU A 70 -13.49 -10.27 -2.84
CA LEU A 70 -12.29 -10.57 -2.07
C LEU A 70 -11.22 -9.54 -2.45
N ILE A 71 -11.22 -8.44 -1.70
CA ILE A 71 -10.25 -7.35 -1.86
C ILE A 71 -8.98 -7.61 -1.05
N ASP A 72 -9.05 -8.46 -0.04
CA ASP A 72 -7.91 -8.78 0.82
C ASP A 72 -6.96 -9.70 0.05
N GLY A 73 -5.69 -9.30 -0.01
CA GLY A 73 -4.63 -10.12 -0.61
C GLY A 73 -3.95 -11.02 0.41
N HIS A 74 -2.69 -11.34 0.15
CA HIS A 74 -1.90 -12.20 1.04
C HIS A 74 -1.63 -11.51 2.39
N PRO A 75 -1.95 -12.15 3.54
CA PRO A 75 -1.92 -11.50 4.86
C PRO A 75 -0.54 -11.05 5.33
N TYR A 76 0.53 -11.64 4.78
CA TYR A 76 1.92 -11.32 5.14
C TYR A 76 2.67 -10.45 4.13
N HIS A 77 2.11 -10.20 2.94
CA HIS A 77 2.86 -9.49 1.89
C HIS A 77 2.46 -8.01 1.88
N PRO A 78 3.34 -7.06 2.25
CA PRO A 78 2.97 -5.66 2.36
C PRO A 78 2.55 -5.06 1.01
N SER A 79 3.12 -5.54 -0.11
CA SER A 79 2.80 -5.04 -1.46
C SER A 79 1.79 -5.91 -2.23
N TYR A 80 0.82 -6.53 -1.55
CA TYR A 80 -0.08 -7.53 -2.13
C TYR A 80 -0.98 -7.02 -3.29
N LYS A 81 -1.12 -5.70 -3.46
CA LYS A 81 -2.01 -5.08 -4.46
C LYS A 81 -1.27 -4.22 -5.48
N ALA A 82 0.06 -4.26 -5.48
CA ALA A 82 0.91 -3.38 -6.27
C ALA A 82 0.56 -3.40 -7.77
N ARG A 83 0.44 -4.60 -8.35
CA ARG A 83 0.10 -4.83 -9.77
C ARG A 83 0.85 -3.83 -10.69
N VAL A 84 2.17 -3.78 -10.54
CA VAL A 84 3.04 -2.89 -11.32
C VAL A 84 2.83 -3.16 -12.82
N GLY A 85 2.79 -2.10 -13.63
CA GLY A 85 2.46 -2.18 -15.05
C GLY A 85 0.98 -1.92 -15.38
N PHE A 86 0.08 -1.91 -14.39
CA PHE A 86 -1.30 -1.45 -14.57
C PHE A 86 -1.44 0.02 -14.15
N GLN A 87 -1.91 0.85 -15.07
CA GLN A 87 -2.17 2.27 -14.83
C GLN A 87 -3.62 2.47 -14.35
N TYR A 88 -3.79 3.38 -13.39
CA TYR A 88 -5.10 3.91 -13.02
C TYR A 88 -5.54 4.91 -14.10
N ARG A 89 -6.79 4.81 -14.57
CA ARG A 89 -7.33 5.68 -15.63
C ARG A 89 -7.70 7.06 -15.09
#